data_AF-A0ABD5T9M9-F1
#
_entry.id   AF-A0ABD5T9M9-F1
#
_cell.length_a   1.000
_cell.length_b   1.000
_cell.length_c   1.000
_cell.angle_alpha   90.00
_cell.angle_beta   90.00
_cell.angle_gamma   90.00
#
_symmetry.space_group_name_H-M   'P 1'
#
loop_
_entity.id
_entity.type
_entity.pdbx_description
1 polymer ?
#
loop_
_entity_poly.entity_id
_entity_poly.type
_entity_poly.pdbx_seq_one_letter_code
_entity_poly.pdbx_strand_id
1 'polypeptide(L)' 'MTSERELVCERCADSGGRPIVTTTTDDPLEVSECDRCGAILDISDHDW' A
#
# COMPACT_ATOMS: atom_id res chain seq x y z
N MET A 1 -6.71 6.31 18.34
CA MET A 1 -5.34 6.40 17.82
C MET A 1 -5.23 5.31 16.78
N THR A 2 -5.54 5.63 15.52
CA THR A 2 -5.37 4.70 14.41
C THR A 2 -3.88 4.41 14.31
N SER A 3 -3.51 3.16 14.60
CA SER A 3 -2.14 2.69 14.46
C SER A 3 -1.79 2.77 12.98
N GLU A 4 -1.14 3.84 12.56
CA GLU A 4 -0.53 3.95 11.24
C GLU A 4 0.48 2.79 11.17
N ARG A 5 0.11 1.71 10.49
CA ARG A 5 1.02 0.58 10.27
C ARG A 5 2.15 1.14 9.41
N GLU A 6 3.32 1.31 10.01
CA GLU A 6 4.50 1.75 9.28
C GLU A 6 4.87 0.63 8.28
N LEU A 7 4.52 0.84 7.01
CA LEU A 7 4.80 -0.12 5.95
C LEU A 7 6.28 -0.03 5.59
N VAL A 8 7.02 -1.09 5.93
CA VAL A 8 8.45 -1.20 5.65
C VAL A 8 8.66 -2.04 4.40
N CYS A 9 9.42 -1.50 3.44
CA CYS A 9 9.77 -2.24 2.24
C CYS A 9 10.83 -3.30 2.53
N GLU A 10 10.51 -4.57 2.37
CA GLU A 10 11.48 -5.67 2.53
C GLU A 10 12.62 -5.64 1.50
N ARG A 11 12.43 -4.92 0.38
CA ARG A 11 13.42 -4.85 -0.72
C ARG A 11 14.50 -3.79 -0.50
N CYS A 12 14.15 -2.64 0.08
CA CYS A 12 15.09 -1.54 0.29
C CYS A 12 15.20 -1.09 1.75
N ALA A 13 14.50 -1.76 2.67
CA ALA A 13 14.40 -1.44 4.10
C ALA A 13 13.93 0.00 4.38
N ASP A 14 13.24 0.61 3.42
CA ASP A 14 12.74 1.98 3.51
C ASP A 14 11.38 1.96 4.21
N SER A 15 11.19 2.83 5.20
CA SER A 15 9.90 3.08 5.83
C SER A 15 9.20 4.21 5.06
N GLY A 16 8.36 3.81 4.12
CA GLY A 16 7.75 4.75 3.17
C GLY A 16 6.92 4.00 2.15
N GLY A 17 5.61 4.20 2.22
CA GLY A 17 4.65 3.64 1.28
C GLY A 17 3.55 4.65 1.02
N ARG A 18 3.24 4.89 -0.25
CA ARG A 18 2.06 5.66 -0.64
C ARG A 18 0.92 4.71 -1.00
N PRO A 19 -0.31 4.97 -0.55
CA PRO A 19 -1.46 4.23 -1.02
C PRO A 19 -1.75 4.62 -2.47
N ILE A 20 -1.89 3.63 -3.31
CA ILE A 20 -2.31 3.73 -4.70
C ILE A 20 -3.63 2.98 -4.81
N VAL A 21 -4.71 3.73 -5.00
CA VAL A 21 -6.01 3.14 -5.24
C VAL A 21 -6.09 2.78 -6.72
N THR A 22 -6.18 1.49 -7.01
CA THR A 22 -6.40 0.98 -8.36
C THR A 22 -7.89 0.68 -8.49
N THR A 23 -8.63 1.54 -9.18
CA THR A 23 -10.05 1.37 -9.37
C THR A 23 -10.33 0.51 -10.61
N THR A 24 -10.72 -0.74 -10.41
CA THR A 24 -11.68 -1.37 -11.32
C THR A 24 -13.07 -0.91 -10.91
N THR A 25 -13.92 -0.54 -11.87
CA THR A 25 -15.18 0.21 -11.68
C THR A 25 -16.12 -0.34 -10.59
N ASP A 26 -16.01 -1.63 -10.27
CA ASP A 26 -16.86 -2.32 -9.30
C ASP A 26 -16.14 -2.75 -8.01
N ASP A 27 -14.80 -2.78 -8.00
CA ASP A 27 -13.98 -3.22 -6.86
C ASP A 27 -12.70 -2.36 -6.77
N PRO A 28 -12.65 -1.35 -5.89
CA PRO A 28 -11.45 -0.55 -5.69
C PRO A 28 -10.43 -1.34 -4.87
N LEU A 29 -9.29 -1.64 -5.48
CA LEU A 29 -8.17 -2.30 -4.80
C LEU A 29 -7.20 -1.23 -4.27
N GLU A 30 -7.00 -1.18 -2.95
CA GLU A 30 -5.98 -0.33 -2.34
C GLU A 30 -4.65 -1.07 -2.30
N VAL A 31 -3.64 -0.50 -2.95
CA VAL A 31 -2.31 -1.08 -3.05
C VAL A 31 -1.30 -0.09 -2.50
N SER A 32 -0.53 -0.47 -1.50
CA SER A 32 0.55 0.38 -0.98
C SER A 32 1.84 0.11 -1.77
N GLU A 33 2.45 1.16 -2.32
CA GLU A 33 3.69 1.08 -3.09
C GLU A 33 4.83 1.80 -2.37
N CYS A 34 6.03 1.20 -2.32
CA CYS A 34 7.23 1.82 -1.80
C CYS A 34 7.67 3.01 -2.68
N ASP A 35 7.80 4.19 -2.07
CA ASP A 35 8.20 5.42 -2.79
C ASP A 35 9.60 5.34 -3.39
N ARG A 36 10.48 4.49 -2.85
CA ARG A 36 11.87 4.39 -3.27
C ARG A 36 12.11 3.45 -4.43
N CYS A 37 11.48 2.28 -4.42
CA CYS A 37 11.78 1.21 -5.37
C CYS A 37 10.57 0.67 -6.14
N GLY A 38 9.37 1.19 -5.86
CA GLY A 38 8.13 0.77 -6.50
C GLY A 38 7.66 -0.64 -6.14
N ALA A 39 8.19 -1.22 -5.06
CA ALA A 39 7.74 -2.53 -4.61
C ALA A 39 6.36 -2.42 -3.95
N ILE A 40 5.47 -3.37 -4.25
CA ILE A 40 4.18 -3.48 -3.57
C ILE A 40 4.43 -3.94 -2.12
N LEU A 41 3.91 -3.17 -1.17
CA LEU A 41 4.06 -3.39 0.27
C LEU A 41 2.85 -4.08 0.88
N ASP A 42 1.66 -3.69 0.44
CA ASP A 42 0.39 -4.23 0.94
C ASP A 42 -0.68 -4.14 -0.14
N ILE A 43 -1.61 -5.09 -0.14
CA ILE A 43 -2.80 -5.08 -0.99
C ILE A 43 -3.98 -5.32 -0.06
N SER A 44 -4.82 -4.30 0.10
CA SER A 44 -6.02 -4.35 0.90
C SER A 44 -7.24 -4.25 -0.02
N ASP A 45 -8.04 -5.31 0.00
CA ASP A 45 -9.36 -5.32 -0.64
C ASP A 45 -10.34 -4.59 0.28
N HIS A 46 -11.11 -3.64 -0.26
CA HIS A 46 -12.14 -2.96 0.52
C HIS A 46 -13.33 -3.92 0.66
N ASP A 47 -13.42 -4.62 1.79
CA ASP A 47 -14.63 -5.36 2.19
C ASP A 47 -15.69 -4.28 2.57
N TRP A 48 -16.59 -3.95 1.64
CA TRP A 48 -17.69 -3.01 1.84
C TRP A 48 -18.99 -3.71 2.26
#